data_AF-A0A961W4P4-F1
#
_entry.id   AF-A0A961W4P4-F1
#
_cell.length_a   1.000
_cell.length_b   1.000
_cell.length_c   1.000
_cell.angle_alpha   90.00
_cell.angle_beta   90.00
_cell.angle_gamma   90.00
#
_symmetry.space_group_name_H-M   'P 1'
#
loop_
_entity.id
_entity.type
_entity.pdbx_description
1 polymer ?
#
loop_
_entity_poly.entity_id
_entity_poly.type
_entity_poly.pdbx_seq_one_letter_code
_entity_poly.pdbx_strand_id
1 'polypeptide(L)'
;MPLPIREPRWLPRARSFKGLREIRGKSHAPAILSFFRDAGFPGIRQDEVPWCAAFANAVLAREGLAGTRSLLARSFLGWGEALDGPAIGALCVLRRGTSAWQGHVGFVVGWDEAAVQLLGGNQSDSVSIERYSRARVLGFRWPRGEAQPQAGSALAATTKVALNLRDLPRPAAGRIRRVLAPGTPLDIVETWHRVHAEGSEGWVSARYVAMPARSTSDPVEVSR
;
A
#
# COMPACT_ATOMS: atom_id res chain seq x y z
N MET A 1 13.34 14.98 18.45
CA MET A 1 13.15 14.69 17.01
C MET A 1 12.44 13.35 16.90
N PRO A 2 11.22 13.28 16.37
CA PRO A 2 10.63 11.98 16.03
C PRO A 2 11.41 11.37 14.86
N LEU A 3 11.79 10.10 14.99
CA LEU A 3 12.48 9.36 13.93
C LEU A 3 11.56 9.24 12.70
N PRO A 4 12.07 9.38 11.46
CA PRO A 4 11.25 9.20 10.28
C PRO A 4 10.69 7.77 10.27
N ILE A 5 9.38 7.64 10.00
CA ILE A 5 8.72 6.36 9.76
C ILE A 5 9.47 5.68 8.61
N ARG A 6 10.21 4.61 8.92
CA ARG A 6 11.00 3.88 7.94
C ARG A 6 10.04 2.99 7.16
N GLU A 7 9.68 3.40 5.94
CA GLU A 7 8.91 2.55 5.01
C GLU A 7 9.65 1.21 4.84
N PRO A 8 8.97 0.05 4.82
CA PRO A 8 9.63 -1.24 4.70
C PRO A 8 10.44 -1.35 3.41
N ARG A 9 11.63 -1.96 3.45
CA ARG A 9 12.61 -1.92 2.35
C ARG A 9 12.08 -2.40 0.99
N TRP A 10 11.10 -3.30 1.00
CA TRP A 10 10.48 -3.83 -0.21
C TRP A 10 9.47 -2.90 -0.88
N LEU A 11 8.93 -1.92 -0.17
CA LEU A 11 7.92 -1.04 -0.74
C LEU A 11 8.53 0.00 -1.71
N PRO A 12 9.67 0.67 -1.42
CA PRO A 12 10.40 1.45 -2.42
C PRO A 12 10.75 0.65 -3.67
N ARG A 13 11.15 -0.62 -3.49
CA ARG A 13 11.41 -1.54 -4.62
C ARG A 13 10.17 -1.76 -5.47
N ALA A 14 9.02 -2.03 -4.87
CA ALA A 14 7.78 -2.14 -5.63
C ALA A 14 7.46 -0.85 -6.39
N ARG A 15 7.64 0.32 -5.75
CA ARG A 15 7.35 1.63 -6.34
C ARG A 15 8.22 1.95 -7.55
N SER A 16 9.46 1.46 -7.59
CA SER A 16 10.35 1.69 -8.75
C SER A 16 9.81 1.08 -10.06
N PHE A 17 8.85 0.15 -9.99
CA PHE A 17 8.21 -0.43 -11.18
C PHE A 17 6.88 0.24 -11.56
N LYS A 18 6.38 1.21 -10.77
CA LYS A 18 5.10 1.86 -11.05
C LYS A 18 5.08 2.48 -12.45
N GLY A 19 4.04 2.19 -13.20
CA GLY A 19 3.88 2.62 -14.59
C GLY A 19 4.38 1.59 -15.62
N LEU A 20 5.10 0.55 -15.22
CA LEU A 20 5.45 -0.57 -16.09
C LEU A 20 4.17 -1.25 -16.60
N ARG A 21 4.08 -1.46 -17.91
CA ARG A 21 2.96 -2.13 -18.59
C ARG A 21 3.43 -3.34 -19.37
N GLU A 22 2.55 -4.31 -19.55
CA GLU A 22 2.77 -5.38 -20.51
C GLU A 22 2.71 -4.84 -21.94
N ILE A 23 3.37 -5.54 -22.86
CA ILE A 23 3.31 -5.22 -24.29
C ILE A 23 2.34 -6.20 -24.91
N ARG A 24 1.27 -5.70 -25.54
CA ARG A 24 0.30 -6.57 -26.21
C ARG A 24 0.87 -7.13 -27.51
N GLY A 25 0.68 -8.42 -27.74
CA GLY A 25 0.97 -9.07 -29.03
C GLY A 25 2.24 -9.91 -29.00
N LYS A 26 3.01 -9.89 -30.10
CA LYS A 26 4.17 -10.80 -30.27
C LYS A 26 5.43 -10.38 -29.49
N SER A 27 5.38 -9.22 -28.84
CA SER A 27 6.48 -8.64 -28.08
C SER A 27 6.09 -8.61 -26.62
N HIS A 28 7.03 -8.90 -25.72
CA HIS A 28 6.76 -9.01 -24.28
C HIS A 28 7.68 -8.07 -23.51
N ALA A 29 7.18 -7.48 -22.41
CA ALA A 29 7.98 -6.60 -21.57
C ALA A 29 9.10 -7.39 -20.86
N PRO A 30 10.40 -7.14 -21.13
CA PRO A 30 11.49 -7.92 -20.53
C PRO A 30 11.52 -7.83 -19.00
N ALA A 31 11.05 -6.71 -18.45
CA ALA A 31 10.89 -6.53 -17.01
C ALA A 31 9.82 -7.46 -16.41
N ILE A 32 8.68 -7.68 -17.09
CA ILE A 32 7.65 -8.61 -16.60
C ILE A 32 8.15 -10.05 -16.69
N LEU A 33 8.83 -10.41 -17.78
CA LEU A 33 9.48 -11.73 -17.89
C LEU A 33 10.53 -11.95 -16.79
N SER A 34 11.22 -10.88 -16.35
CA SER A 34 12.14 -10.96 -15.21
C SER A 34 11.43 -11.29 -13.90
N PHE A 35 10.20 -10.83 -13.69
CA PHE A 35 9.44 -11.16 -12.49
C PHE A 35 9.11 -12.65 -12.41
N PHE A 36 8.79 -13.29 -13.53
CA PHE A 36 8.60 -14.73 -13.56
C PHE A 36 9.88 -15.50 -13.22
N ARG A 37 11.04 -15.06 -13.74
CA ARG A 37 12.33 -15.68 -13.38
C ARG A 37 12.61 -15.56 -11.89
N ASP A 38 12.45 -14.36 -11.32
CA ASP A 38 12.68 -14.10 -9.90
C ASP A 38 11.71 -14.88 -8.99
N ALA A 39 10.48 -15.11 -9.48
CA ALA A 39 9.49 -15.95 -8.81
C ALA A 39 9.77 -17.46 -8.92
N GLY A 40 10.81 -17.87 -9.67
CA GLY A 40 11.19 -19.27 -9.86
C GLY A 40 10.56 -19.95 -11.08
N PHE A 41 9.99 -19.19 -12.02
CA PHE A 41 9.33 -19.68 -13.23
C PHE A 41 10.04 -19.19 -14.51
N PRO A 42 11.33 -19.53 -14.71
CA PRO A 42 12.11 -19.05 -15.84
C PRO A 42 11.71 -19.69 -17.16
N GLY A 43 10.68 -20.52 -17.24
CA GLY A 43 10.13 -21.09 -18.47
C GLY A 43 9.02 -20.24 -19.11
N ILE A 44 8.44 -19.30 -18.37
CA ILE A 44 7.38 -18.42 -18.90
C ILE A 44 8.00 -17.35 -19.81
N ARG A 45 7.45 -17.20 -21.01
CA ARG A 45 7.97 -16.32 -22.07
C ARG A 45 6.99 -15.26 -22.54
N GLN A 46 5.78 -15.28 -22.02
CA GLN A 46 4.67 -14.41 -22.41
C GLN A 46 4.17 -13.62 -21.18
N ASP A 47 3.88 -12.34 -21.34
CA ASP A 47 3.47 -11.44 -20.25
C ASP A 47 1.95 -11.41 -20.01
N GLU A 48 1.15 -12.09 -20.84
CA GLU A 48 -0.29 -12.23 -20.68
C GLU A 48 -0.69 -13.26 -19.60
N VAL A 49 0.27 -14.02 -19.05
CA VAL A 49 0.04 -14.88 -17.88
C VAL A 49 -0.19 -13.99 -16.66
N PRO A 50 -1.26 -14.20 -15.86
CA PRO A 50 -1.51 -13.37 -14.68
C PRO A 50 -0.27 -13.24 -13.77
N TRP A 51 0.28 -12.02 -13.68
CA TRP A 51 1.60 -11.79 -13.10
C TRP A 51 1.60 -11.00 -11.77
N CYS A 52 0.44 -10.83 -11.12
CA CYS A 52 0.35 -10.17 -9.81
C CYS A 52 1.21 -10.87 -8.74
N ALA A 53 1.14 -12.20 -8.67
CA ALA A 53 1.95 -13.00 -7.75
C ALA A 53 3.42 -13.07 -8.20
N ALA A 54 3.70 -13.10 -9.51
CA ALA A 54 5.07 -13.03 -10.02
C ALA A 54 5.75 -11.73 -9.57
N PHE A 55 5.05 -10.59 -9.72
CA PHE A 55 5.51 -9.29 -9.25
C PHE A 55 5.77 -9.27 -7.74
N ALA A 56 4.82 -9.74 -6.93
CA ALA A 56 4.99 -9.79 -5.47
C ALA A 56 6.20 -10.64 -5.06
N ASN A 57 6.35 -11.84 -5.63
CA ASN A 57 7.51 -12.70 -5.38
C ASN A 57 8.82 -12.05 -5.84
N ALA A 58 8.83 -11.39 -7.00
CA ALA A 58 10.03 -10.74 -7.54
C ALA A 58 10.48 -9.57 -6.67
N VAL A 59 9.56 -8.72 -6.20
CA VAL A 59 9.86 -7.63 -5.27
C VAL A 59 10.48 -8.18 -3.99
N LEU A 60 9.90 -9.22 -3.41
CA LEU A 60 10.45 -9.86 -2.21
C LEU A 60 11.85 -10.43 -2.48
N ALA A 61 12.02 -11.21 -3.56
CA ALA A 61 13.28 -11.86 -3.89
C ALA A 61 14.42 -10.84 -4.10
N ARG A 62 14.14 -9.71 -4.76
CA ARG A 62 15.12 -8.63 -4.99
C ARG A 62 15.57 -7.93 -3.72
N GLU A 63 14.83 -8.07 -2.63
CA GLU A 63 15.13 -7.49 -1.32
C GLU A 63 15.55 -8.56 -0.30
N GLY A 64 15.97 -9.73 -0.80
CA GLY A 64 16.45 -10.85 -0.01
C GLY A 64 15.37 -11.57 0.79
N LEU A 65 14.09 -11.34 0.50
CA LEU A 65 12.96 -11.96 1.18
C LEU A 65 12.45 -13.16 0.37
N ALA A 66 12.29 -14.30 1.05
CA ALA A 66 11.67 -15.46 0.44
C ALA A 66 10.18 -15.21 0.19
N GLY A 67 9.73 -15.35 -1.06
CA GLY A 67 8.31 -15.36 -1.43
C GLY A 67 7.66 -16.73 -1.26
N THR A 68 6.52 -16.93 -1.91
CA THR A 68 5.82 -18.23 -1.96
C THR A 68 6.32 -19.16 -3.07
N ARG A 69 7.06 -18.63 -4.05
CA ARG A 69 7.46 -19.37 -5.28
C ARG A 69 6.26 -19.99 -6.01
N SER A 70 5.13 -19.29 -5.96
CA SER A 70 3.87 -19.67 -6.60
C SER A 70 3.30 -18.48 -7.36
N LEU A 71 2.68 -18.76 -8.52
CA LEU A 71 1.97 -17.76 -9.33
C LEU A 71 0.52 -17.56 -8.89
N LEU A 72 0.03 -18.33 -7.92
CA LEU A 72 -1.29 -18.14 -7.33
C LEU A 72 -1.24 -17.03 -6.29
N ALA A 73 -2.01 -15.95 -6.46
CA ALA A 73 -2.10 -14.88 -5.47
C ALA A 73 -2.47 -15.38 -4.06
N ARG A 74 -3.30 -16.43 -3.98
CA ARG A 74 -3.75 -17.00 -2.70
C ARG A 74 -2.71 -17.85 -1.97
N SER A 75 -1.58 -18.22 -2.61
CA SER A 75 -0.49 -18.89 -1.88
C SER A 75 0.05 -18.01 -0.75
N PHE A 76 -0.04 -16.68 -0.89
CA PHE A 76 0.38 -15.76 0.15
C PHE A 76 -0.46 -15.85 1.42
N LEU A 77 -1.66 -16.46 1.41
CA LEU A 77 -2.41 -16.68 2.65
C LEU A 77 -1.70 -17.59 3.65
N GLY A 78 -0.75 -18.43 3.22
CA GLY A 78 0.09 -19.23 4.12
C GLY A 78 1.49 -18.66 4.34
N TRP A 79 1.80 -17.48 3.80
CA TRP A 79 3.14 -16.91 3.77
C TRP A 79 3.37 -15.93 4.92
N GLY A 80 4.58 -15.93 5.48
CA GLY A 80 4.97 -14.95 6.48
C GLY A 80 4.18 -15.08 7.80
N GLU A 81 3.83 -13.93 8.37
CA GLU A 81 3.00 -13.78 9.58
C GLU A 81 1.66 -13.15 9.22
N ALA A 82 0.61 -13.55 9.93
CA ALA A 82 -0.71 -12.94 9.80
C ALA A 82 -0.72 -11.57 10.48
N LEU A 83 -1.38 -10.59 9.85
CA LEU A 83 -1.75 -9.35 10.51
C LEU A 83 -3.27 -9.26 10.64
N ASP A 84 -3.75 -8.73 11.77
CA ASP A 84 -5.18 -8.52 12.03
C ASP A 84 -5.77 -7.38 11.18
N GLY A 85 -4.91 -6.51 10.63
CA GLY A 85 -5.30 -5.35 9.84
C GLY A 85 -4.26 -4.95 8.79
N PRO A 86 -4.61 -3.97 7.94
CA PRO A 86 -3.69 -3.44 6.96
C PRO A 86 -2.52 -2.70 7.63
N ALA A 87 -1.34 -2.80 7.04
CA ALA A 87 -0.16 -2.02 7.39
C ALA A 87 0.60 -1.65 6.11
N ILE A 88 1.21 -0.46 6.07
CA ILE A 88 2.00 -0.04 4.90
C ILE A 88 3.11 -1.08 4.62
N GLY A 89 3.15 -1.55 3.38
CA GLY A 89 4.07 -2.59 2.93
C GLY A 89 3.56 -4.02 3.11
N ALA A 90 2.51 -4.25 3.91
CA ALA A 90 1.96 -5.59 4.05
C ALA A 90 1.45 -6.13 2.70
N LEU A 91 1.57 -7.43 2.48
CA LEU A 91 0.89 -8.08 1.36
C LEU A 91 -0.59 -8.26 1.70
N CYS A 92 -1.46 -7.74 0.85
CA CYS A 92 -2.90 -7.95 0.94
C CYS A 92 -3.32 -8.96 -0.11
N VAL A 93 -3.98 -10.04 0.32
CA VAL A 93 -4.57 -11.04 -0.58
C VAL A 93 -6.05 -10.75 -0.73
N LEU A 94 -6.52 -10.67 -1.97
CA LEU A 94 -7.91 -10.42 -2.31
C LEU A 94 -8.55 -11.64 -2.97
N ARG A 95 -9.86 -11.81 -2.75
CA ARG A 95 -10.69 -12.68 -3.59
C ARG A 95 -10.85 -12.06 -4.99
N ARG A 96 -10.90 -12.92 -6.00
CA ARG A 96 -11.23 -12.59 -7.38
C ARG A 96 -12.11 -13.70 -7.94
N GLY A 97 -13.07 -13.35 -8.79
CA GLY A 97 -13.98 -14.32 -9.42
C GLY A 97 -14.78 -15.14 -8.39
N THR A 98 -15.22 -16.32 -8.83
CA THR A 98 -16.06 -17.24 -8.05
C THR A 98 -15.31 -18.47 -7.53
N SER A 99 -14.13 -18.78 -8.07
CA SER A 99 -13.38 -19.98 -7.68
C SER A 99 -12.40 -19.70 -6.54
N ALA A 100 -12.22 -20.69 -5.66
CA ALA A 100 -11.35 -20.57 -4.48
C ALA A 100 -9.87 -20.39 -4.81
N TRP A 101 -9.39 -20.77 -6.00
CA TRP A 101 -7.99 -20.58 -6.43
C TRP A 101 -7.72 -19.17 -6.98
N GLN A 102 -8.77 -18.48 -7.45
CA GLN A 102 -8.65 -17.15 -8.02
C GLN A 102 -8.43 -16.10 -6.94
N GLY A 103 -7.51 -15.17 -7.19
CA GLY A 103 -7.23 -14.08 -6.28
C GLY A 103 -6.44 -12.95 -6.93
N HIS A 104 -6.15 -11.93 -6.13
CA HIS A 104 -5.20 -10.87 -6.45
C HIS A 104 -4.31 -10.62 -5.24
N VAL A 105 -3.12 -10.09 -5.46
CA VAL A 105 -2.18 -9.75 -4.38
C VAL A 105 -1.46 -8.45 -4.71
N GLY A 106 -1.25 -7.61 -3.71
CA GLY A 106 -0.49 -6.38 -3.83
C GLY A 106 -0.02 -5.86 -2.47
N PHE A 107 0.90 -4.91 -2.49
CA PHE A 107 1.44 -4.28 -1.29
C PHE A 107 0.54 -3.13 -0.84
N VAL A 108 0.15 -3.11 0.42
CA VAL A 108 -0.67 -2.05 1.01
C VAL A 108 0.11 -0.74 1.00
N VAL A 109 -0.50 0.30 0.42
CA VAL A 109 0.05 1.67 0.38
C VAL A 109 -0.90 2.71 1.01
N GLY A 110 -2.06 2.26 1.49
CA GLY A 110 -3.05 3.07 2.17
C GLY A 110 -4.34 2.28 2.38
N TRP A 111 -5.24 2.79 3.21
CA TRP A 111 -6.58 2.24 3.43
C TRP A 111 -7.48 3.28 4.10
N ASP A 112 -8.78 3.01 4.08
CA ASP A 112 -9.81 3.68 4.86
C ASP A 112 -10.85 2.64 5.31
N GLU A 113 -11.98 3.12 5.87
CA GLU A 113 -13.09 2.28 6.31
C GLU A 113 -13.67 1.41 5.17
N ALA A 114 -13.68 1.90 3.94
CA ALA A 114 -14.35 1.24 2.83
C ALA A 114 -13.40 0.36 1.99
N ALA A 115 -12.14 0.78 1.86
CA ALA A 115 -11.21 0.20 0.89
C ALA A 115 -9.76 0.12 1.37
N VAL A 116 -9.00 -0.77 0.74
CA VAL A 116 -7.54 -0.82 0.77
C VAL A 116 -6.96 -0.33 -0.55
N GLN A 117 -5.84 0.39 -0.50
CA GLN A 117 -5.06 0.81 -1.65
C GLN A 117 -3.84 -0.10 -1.79
N LEU A 118 -3.70 -0.74 -2.95
CA LEU A 118 -2.64 -1.69 -3.21
C LEU A 118 -1.78 -1.24 -4.39
N LEU A 119 -0.46 -1.24 -4.17
CA LEU A 119 0.54 -1.25 -5.23
C LEU A 119 0.75 -2.70 -5.67
N GLY A 120 0.33 -3.02 -6.89
CA GLY A 120 0.34 -4.38 -7.40
C GLY A 120 0.68 -4.44 -8.88
N GLY A 121 1.13 -5.61 -9.31
CA GLY A 121 1.33 -5.94 -10.72
C GLY A 121 0.06 -6.51 -11.36
N ASN A 122 -0.02 -6.46 -12.67
CA ASN A 122 -1.14 -6.88 -13.49
C ASN A 122 -2.49 -6.23 -13.10
N GLN A 123 -2.42 -4.97 -12.68
CA GLN A 123 -3.54 -4.12 -12.36
C GLN A 123 -3.84 -3.26 -13.58
N SER A 124 -4.85 -3.65 -14.34
CA SER A 124 -5.12 -3.07 -15.66
C SER A 124 -3.88 -3.19 -16.56
N ASP A 125 -3.32 -4.40 -16.67
CA ASP A 125 -2.16 -4.73 -17.51
C ASP A 125 -0.88 -3.95 -17.13
N SER A 126 -0.79 -3.50 -15.86
CA SER A 126 0.27 -2.59 -15.39
C SER A 126 0.65 -2.78 -13.92
N VAL A 127 1.80 -2.22 -13.52
CA VAL A 127 2.14 -1.95 -12.13
C VAL A 127 1.55 -0.60 -11.75
N SER A 128 0.55 -0.59 -10.89
CA SER A 128 -0.19 0.62 -10.53
C SER A 128 -0.64 0.60 -9.07
N ILE A 129 -1.25 1.70 -8.63
CA ILE A 129 -1.94 1.75 -7.33
C ILE A 129 -3.44 1.73 -7.63
N GLU A 130 -4.14 0.71 -7.14
CA GLU A 130 -5.59 0.57 -7.29
C GLU A 130 -6.28 0.47 -5.92
N ARG A 131 -7.57 0.84 -5.90
CA ARG A 131 -8.43 0.79 -4.71
C ARG A 131 -9.33 -0.44 -4.77
N TYR A 132 -9.37 -1.20 -3.69
CA TYR A 132 -10.18 -2.41 -3.58
C TYR A 132 -11.04 -2.36 -2.31
N SER A 133 -12.31 -2.74 -2.44
CA SER A 133 -13.22 -2.85 -1.29
C SER A 133 -12.66 -3.80 -0.22
N ARG A 134 -12.79 -3.44 1.06
CA ARG A 134 -12.41 -4.33 2.18
C ARG A 134 -13.15 -5.67 2.15
N ALA A 135 -14.37 -5.71 1.60
CA ALA A 135 -15.13 -6.96 1.42
C ALA A 135 -14.48 -7.96 0.44
N ARG A 136 -13.40 -7.55 -0.25
CA ARG A 136 -12.59 -8.45 -1.09
C ARG A 136 -11.37 -9.00 -0.36
N VAL A 137 -10.99 -8.44 0.79
CA VAL A 137 -9.78 -8.82 1.50
C VAL A 137 -9.97 -10.21 2.13
N LEU A 138 -8.99 -11.08 1.91
CA LEU A 138 -8.91 -12.41 2.52
C LEU A 138 -7.89 -12.47 3.65
N GLY A 139 -6.87 -11.59 3.63
CA GLY A 139 -5.90 -11.49 4.71
C GLY A 139 -4.74 -10.56 4.39
N PHE A 140 -4.06 -10.13 5.45
CA PHE A 140 -2.84 -9.33 5.40
C PHE A 140 -1.67 -10.14 5.91
N ARG A 141 -0.51 -9.97 5.27
CA ARG A 141 0.68 -10.78 5.53
C ARG A 141 1.94 -9.94 5.61
N TRP A 142 2.78 -10.26 6.57
CA TRP A 142 4.06 -9.61 6.83
C TRP A 142 5.22 -10.59 6.67
N PRO A 143 6.40 -10.18 6.14
CA PRO A 143 7.55 -11.07 6.09
C PRO A 143 8.04 -11.41 7.50
N ARG A 144 8.38 -12.69 7.74
CA ARG A 144 9.00 -13.14 9.00
C ARG A 144 10.39 -12.54 9.17
N GLY A 145 10.74 -12.23 10.42
CA GLY A 145 12.07 -11.71 10.76
C GLY A 145 12.31 -10.24 10.37
N GLU A 146 11.33 -9.58 9.76
CA GLU A 146 11.34 -8.14 9.57
C GLU A 146 10.70 -7.45 10.78
N ALA A 147 11.13 -6.23 11.08
CA ALA A 147 10.53 -5.45 12.16
C ALA A 147 9.01 -5.35 11.95
N GLN A 148 8.25 -5.59 13.02
CA GLN A 148 6.79 -5.51 12.96
C GLN A 148 6.35 -4.13 12.47
N PRO A 149 5.25 -4.04 11.71
CA PRO A 149 4.74 -2.75 11.29
C PRO A 149 4.43 -1.91 12.52
N GLN A 150 4.83 -0.64 12.50
CA GLN A 150 4.45 0.29 13.56
C GLN A 150 2.92 0.39 13.59
N ALA A 151 2.34 0.19 14.77
CA ALA A 151 0.89 0.21 14.96
C ALA A 151 0.33 1.59 14.55
N GLY A 152 -0.40 1.64 13.44
CA GLY A 152 -1.07 2.84 12.95
C GLY A 152 -0.16 3.81 12.18
N SER A 153 -0.01 3.59 10.87
CA SER A 153 0.54 4.63 9.98
C SER A 153 -0.31 4.71 8.72
N ALA A 154 -1.30 5.59 8.73
CA ALA A 154 -1.82 6.20 7.52
C ALA A 154 -1.16 7.59 7.36
N LEU A 155 -0.76 7.88 6.13
CA LEU A 155 -0.43 9.18 5.55
C LEU A 155 0.04 10.29 6.51
N ALA A 156 1.33 10.62 6.44
CA ALA A 156 1.87 11.86 7.02
C ALA A 156 1.11 13.06 6.45
N ALA A 157 0.42 13.79 7.31
CA ALA A 157 -0.35 14.98 6.97
C ALA A 157 0.04 16.17 7.85
N THR A 158 -0.36 17.38 7.47
CA THR A 158 -0.14 18.58 8.30
C THR A 158 -1.44 19.33 8.52
N THR A 159 -1.56 20.01 9.66
CA THR A 159 -2.69 20.90 9.95
C THR A 159 -2.60 22.16 9.07
N LYS A 160 -3.66 22.51 8.33
CA LYS A 160 -3.71 23.78 7.55
C LYS A 160 -3.95 25.01 8.41
N VAL A 161 -4.64 24.80 9.53
CA VAL A 161 -5.11 25.81 10.48
C VAL A 161 -4.96 25.25 11.89
N ALA A 162 -5.17 26.10 12.90
CA ALA A 162 -5.24 25.62 14.28
C ALA A 162 -6.39 24.60 14.41
N LEU A 163 -6.09 23.41 14.97
CA LEU A 163 -7.00 22.27 14.94
C LEU A 163 -7.21 21.67 16.33
N ASN A 164 -8.46 21.54 16.75
CA ASN A 164 -8.80 20.93 18.03
C ASN A 164 -8.60 19.41 17.98
N LEU A 165 -7.69 18.91 18.81
CA LEU A 165 -7.51 17.51 19.13
C LEU A 165 -8.50 17.12 20.24
N ARG A 166 -9.44 16.23 19.94
CA ARG A 166 -10.51 15.82 20.86
C ARG A 166 -10.30 14.39 21.38
N ASP A 167 -10.90 14.07 22.52
CA ASP A 167 -10.87 12.71 23.08
C ASP A 167 -11.85 11.74 22.40
N LEU A 168 -12.90 12.25 21.76
CA LEU A 168 -13.90 11.49 21.02
C LEU A 168 -14.05 12.00 19.58
N PRO A 169 -14.41 11.14 18.61
CA PRO A 169 -14.69 11.50 17.22
C PRO A 169 -16.08 12.16 17.07
N ARG A 170 -16.39 13.16 17.91
CA ARG A 170 -17.67 13.90 17.89
C ARG A 170 -17.43 15.39 18.14
N PRO A 171 -17.61 16.27 17.14
CA PRO A 171 -17.30 17.70 17.25
C PRO A 171 -18.04 18.41 18.38
N ALA A 172 -19.28 18.00 18.67
CA ALA A 172 -20.14 18.61 19.68
C ALA A 172 -20.08 17.93 21.06
N ALA A 173 -19.48 16.74 21.18
CA ALA A 173 -19.53 15.92 22.40
C ALA A 173 -18.16 15.51 22.97
N GLY A 174 -17.08 15.61 22.18
CA GLY A 174 -15.73 15.30 22.66
C GLY A 174 -15.07 16.50 23.33
N ARG A 175 -14.44 16.30 24.48
CA ARG A 175 -13.66 17.32 25.18
C ARG A 175 -12.40 17.63 24.37
N ILE A 176 -12.07 18.91 24.25
CA ILE A 176 -10.83 19.35 23.62
C ILE A 176 -9.67 18.97 24.56
N ARG A 177 -8.78 18.11 24.09
CA ARG A 177 -7.54 17.76 24.81
C ARG A 177 -6.49 18.84 24.59
N ARG A 178 -6.37 19.34 23.37
CA ARG A 178 -5.39 20.36 22.95
C ARG A 178 -5.81 21.03 21.64
N VAL A 179 -5.24 22.20 21.36
CA VAL A 179 -5.27 22.84 20.04
C VAL A 179 -3.90 22.68 19.38
N LEU A 180 -3.85 22.07 18.21
CA LEU A 180 -2.64 21.91 17.39
C LEU A 180 -2.40 23.17 16.57
N ALA A 181 -1.16 23.63 16.48
CA ALA A 181 -0.79 24.78 15.64
C ALA A 181 -0.87 24.42 14.14
N PRO A 182 -0.98 25.40 13.22
CA PRO A 182 -0.79 25.15 11.79
C PRO A 182 0.60 24.56 11.50
N GLY A 183 0.69 23.59 10.59
CA GLY A 183 1.94 22.93 10.20
C GLY A 183 2.36 21.75 11.08
N THR A 184 1.60 21.40 12.13
CA THR A 184 1.89 20.24 12.98
C THR A 184 1.78 18.94 12.17
N PRO A 185 2.83 18.09 12.15
CA PRO A 185 2.78 16.76 11.52
C PRO A 185 1.78 15.84 12.22
N LEU A 186 1.05 15.04 11.45
CA LEU A 186 0.03 14.12 11.90
C LEU A 186 0.26 12.72 11.30
N ASP A 187 0.22 11.71 12.16
CA ASP A 187 0.06 10.31 11.75
C ASP A 187 -1.43 10.00 11.69
N ILE A 188 -2.01 9.89 10.50
CA ILE A 188 -3.44 9.60 10.35
C ILE A 188 -3.66 8.11 10.63
N VAL A 189 -4.65 7.72 11.43
CA VAL A 189 -4.91 6.30 11.66
C VAL A 189 -6.20 5.84 10.97
N GLU A 190 -7.25 6.67 10.82
CA GLU A 190 -8.54 6.35 10.16
C GLU A 190 -9.29 7.60 9.61
N THR A 191 -10.56 7.44 9.15
CA THR A 191 -11.42 8.44 8.48
C THR A 191 -12.00 9.52 9.41
N TRP A 192 -12.11 9.24 10.71
CA TRP A 192 -11.85 10.26 11.73
C TRP A 192 -10.36 10.17 12.01
N HIS A 193 -9.60 11.24 11.79
CA HIS A 193 -8.17 11.14 11.94
C HIS A 193 -7.83 11.05 13.43
N ARG A 194 -7.77 9.83 13.97
CA ARG A 194 -7.01 9.57 15.18
C ARG A 194 -5.57 9.89 14.82
N VAL A 195 -5.04 10.92 15.45
CA VAL A 195 -3.72 11.44 15.17
C VAL A 195 -2.85 11.33 16.40
N HIS A 196 -1.61 10.96 16.17
CA HIS A 196 -0.54 11.17 17.11
C HIS A 196 0.22 12.43 16.69
N ALA A 197 0.31 13.39 17.61
CA ALA A 197 1.05 14.64 17.40
C ALA A 197 1.68 15.07 18.73
N GLU A 198 2.99 15.36 18.71
CA GLU A 198 3.73 15.93 19.84
C GLU A 198 3.57 15.13 21.16
N GLY A 199 3.51 13.80 21.08
CA GLY A 199 3.37 12.92 22.25
C GLY A 199 1.96 12.83 22.84
N SER A 200 0.95 13.33 22.12
CA SER A 200 -0.47 13.24 22.49
C SER A 200 -1.28 12.54 21.41
N GLU A 201 -2.29 11.80 21.85
CA GLU A 201 -3.19 11.06 20.97
C GLU A 201 -4.63 11.57 21.13
N GLY A 202 -5.34 11.69 19.99
CA GLY A 202 -6.75 12.09 19.96
C GLY A 202 -7.30 12.16 18.54
N TRP A 203 -8.49 12.70 18.37
CA TRP A 203 -9.24 12.73 17.11
C TRP A 203 -9.31 14.15 16.54
N VAL A 204 -9.05 14.29 15.24
CA VAL A 204 -9.22 15.54 14.48
C VAL A 204 -10.14 15.34 13.27
N SER A 205 -10.82 16.41 12.86
CA SER A 205 -11.75 16.39 11.72
C SER A 205 -11.00 16.43 10.39
N ALA A 206 -11.37 15.52 9.48
CA ALA A 206 -10.80 15.39 8.13
C ALA A 206 -10.94 16.65 7.26
N ARG A 207 -11.86 17.55 7.58
CA ARG A 207 -12.06 18.82 6.87
C ARG A 207 -10.89 19.80 7.01
N TYR A 208 -10.02 19.61 8.01
CA TYR A 208 -8.97 20.57 8.37
C TYR A 208 -7.54 20.02 8.26
N VAL A 209 -7.39 18.84 7.66
CA VAL A 209 -6.09 18.18 7.50
C VAL A 209 -5.64 18.30 6.04
N ALA A 210 -4.44 18.86 5.81
CA ALA A 210 -3.77 18.84 4.51
C ALA A 210 -3.11 17.50 4.31
N MET A 211 -3.65 16.71 3.39
CA MET A 211 -2.86 15.65 2.77
C MET A 211 -1.79 16.27 1.87
N PRO A 212 -0.55 15.74 1.82
CA PRO A 212 0.45 16.19 0.88
C PRO A 212 -0.10 16.09 -0.55
N ALA A 213 0.11 17.14 -1.35
CA ALA A 213 -0.35 17.20 -2.73
C ALA A 213 0.25 16.03 -3.51
N ARG A 214 -0.58 15.33 -4.30
CA ARG A 214 -0.11 14.38 -5.32
C ARG A 214 0.80 15.15 -6.27
N SER A 215 2.06 14.75 -6.44
CA SER A 215 2.89 15.29 -7.52
C SER A 215 2.29 14.84 -8.86
N THR A 216 1.52 15.70 -9.49
CA THR A 216 1.29 15.67 -10.93
C THR A 216 2.42 16.46 -11.56
N SER A 217 3.43 15.78 -12.08
CA SER A 217 4.44 16.39 -12.94
C SER A 217 4.47 15.62 -14.26
N ASP A 218 3.57 15.99 -15.16
CA ASP A 218 3.81 15.87 -16.60
C ASP A 218 4.19 17.28 -17.10
N PRO A 219 5.34 17.49 -17.73
CA PRO A 219 5.56 18.67 -18.54
C PRO A 219 4.85 18.45 -19.89
N VAL A 220 3.83 19.27 -20.15
CA VAL A 220 3.32 19.49 -21.52
C VAL A 220 4.31 20.44 -22.20
N GLU A 221 5.16 19.90 -23.05
CA GLU A 221 5.97 20.68 -23.98
C GLU A 221 5.06 21.08 -25.15
N VAL A 222 4.69 22.36 -25.21
CA VAL A 222 4.04 22.95 -26.39
C VAL A 222 5.15 23.52 -27.27
N SER A 223 5.45 22.82 -28.36
CA SER A 223 6.28 23.33 -29.44
C SER A 223 5.38 23.92 -30.53
N ARG A 224 5.39 25.24 -30.69
CA ARG A 224 5.54 26.00 -31.95
C ARG A 224 5.39 27.49 -31.70
#